data_AF-A0A821G1Z7-F1
#
_entry.id   AF-A0A821G1Z7-F1
#
_cell.length_a   1.000
_cell.length_b   1.000
_cell.length_c   1.000
_cell.angle_alpha   90.00
_cell.angle_beta   90.00
_cell.angle_gamma   90.00
#
_symmetry.space_group_name_H-M   'P 1'
#
loop_
_entity.id
_entity.type
_entity.pdbx_description
1 polymer ?
#
loop_
_entity_poly.entity_id
_entity_poly.type
_entity_poly.pdbx_seq_one_letter_code
_entity_poly.pdbx_strand_id
1 'polypeptide(L)' 'PSLSPDLNPIENLWGILARKVYAGGKQFRTKEQLKTTIIKSWEEITIEQLRALVESMPERIFEVIKLNGAKTKY' A
#
# COMPACT_ATOMS: atom_id res chain seq x y z
N PRO A 1 -9.86 13.95 2.43
CA PRO A 1 -11.25 14.05 2.91
C PRO A 1 -11.56 12.93 3.90
N SER A 2 -12.59 13.07 4.72
CA SER A 2 -13.06 11.98 5.58
C SER A 2 -13.41 10.76 4.71
N LEU A 3 -13.06 9.56 5.18
CA LEU A 3 -13.36 8.29 4.48
C LEU A 3 -12.75 8.14 3.08
N SER A 4 -11.59 8.76 2.81
CA SER A 4 -10.86 8.65 1.53
C SER A 4 -9.53 7.90 1.67
N PRO A 5 -9.54 6.57 1.93
CA PRO A 5 -8.31 5.78 1.99
C PRO A 5 -7.57 5.74 0.65
N ASP A 6 -8.29 5.90 -0.46
CA ASP A 6 -7.76 5.98 -1.83
C ASP A 6 -6.86 7.21 -2.05
N LEU A 7 -7.02 8.24 -1.22
CA LEU A 7 -6.17 9.43 -1.20
C LEU A 7 -5.03 9.36 -0.16
N ASN A 8 -4.87 8.22 0.53
CA ASN A 8 -3.83 8.02 1.52
C ASN A 8 -2.79 6.98 1.02
N PRO A 9 -1.61 7.40 0.52
CA PRO A 9 -0.61 6.49 -0.02
C PRO A 9 -0.14 5.38 0.92
N ILE A 10 -0.29 5.57 2.24
CA ILE A 10 0.08 4.54 3.23
C ILE A 10 -0.78 3.28 3.10
N GLU A 11 -2.03 3.39 2.65
CA GLU A 11 -2.92 2.25 2.44
C GLU A 11 -2.37 1.34 1.33
N ASN A 12 -1.82 1.94 0.27
CA ASN A 12 -1.16 1.18 -0.79
C ASN A 12 0.16 0.57 -0.33
N LEU A 13 0.90 1.25 0.56
CA LEU A 13 2.10 0.69 1.18
C LEU A 13 1.76 -0.56 2.00
N TRP A 14 0.69 -0.53 2.80
CA TRP A 14 0.19 -1.72 3.50
C TRP A 14 -0.20 -2.84 2.53
N GLY A 15 -0.84 -2.50 1.41
CA GLY A 15 -1.15 -3.47 0.36
C GLY A 15 0.08 -4.07 -0.33
N ILE A 16 1.18 -3.31 -0.51
CA ILE A 16 2.46 -3.83 -1.01
C ILE A 16 3.09 -4.77 0.01
N LEU A 17 3.14 -4.36 1.28
CA LEU A 17 3.72 -5.15 2.36
C LEU A 17 2.98 -6.48 2.52
N ALA A 18 1.64 -6.46 2.56
CA ALA A 18 0.83 -7.67 2.67
C ALA A 18 1.08 -8.62 1.49
N ARG A 19 1.13 -8.12 0.25
CA ARG A 19 1.42 -8.93 -0.93
C ARG A 19 2.81 -9.57 -0.87
N LYS A 20 3.82 -8.86 -0.36
CA LYS A 20 5.17 -9.42 -0.15
C LYS A 20 5.16 -10.50 0.93
N VAL A 21 4.53 -10.24 2.07
CA VAL A 21 4.48 -11.17 3.21
C VAL A 21 3.81 -12.50 2.84
N TYR A 22 2.73 -12.45 2.07
CA TYR A 22 1.94 -13.62 1.65
C TYR A 22 2.25 -14.09 0.22
N ALA A 23 3.36 -13.63 -0.38
CA ALA A 23 3.75 -14.00 -1.74
C ALA A 23 3.79 -15.53 -1.90
N GLY A 24 3.28 -16.02 -3.03
CA GLY A 24 3.19 -17.46 -3.31
C GLY A 24 2.23 -18.23 -2.40
N GLY A 25 1.28 -17.55 -1.74
CA GLY A 25 0.30 -18.19 -0.85
C GLY A 25 0.87 -18.61 0.50
N LYS A 26 2.04 -18.08 0.89
CA LYS A 26 2.74 -18.41 2.13
C LYS A 26 1.81 -18.31 3.34
N GLN A 27 1.80 -19.34 4.18
CA GLN A 27 1.06 -19.38 5.45
C GLN A 27 2.02 -19.43 6.64
N PHE A 28 1.56 -18.98 7.80
CA PHE A 28 2.36 -18.93 9.02
C PHE A 28 1.71 -19.75 10.12
N ARG A 29 2.51 -20.54 10.85
CA ARG A 29 2.01 -21.35 11.97
C ARG A 29 2.10 -20.64 13.31
N THR A 30 3.01 -19.66 13.42
CA THR A 30 3.22 -18.89 14.66
C THR A 30 3.25 -17.39 14.40
N LYS A 31 3.00 -16.60 15.45
CA LYS A 31 3.05 -15.14 15.39
C LYS A 31 4.47 -14.64 15.12
N GLU A 32 5.47 -15.35 15.64
CA GLU A 32 6.89 -15.01 15.52
C GLU A 32 7.34 -15.14 14.06
N GLN A 33 6.96 -16.22 13.38
CA GLN A 33 7.25 -16.41 11.94
C GLN A 33 6.64 -15.30 11.09
N LEU A 34 5.40 -14.90 11.39
CA LEU A 34 4.73 -13.81 10.71
C LEU A 34 5.46 -12.48 10.97
N LYS A 35 5.77 -12.16 12.23
CA LYS A 35 6.51 -10.93 12.61
C LYS A 35 7.86 -10.82 11.91
N THR A 36 8.67 -11.88 11.93
CA THR A 36 9.97 -11.90 11.23
C THR A 36 9.80 -11.68 9.73
N THR A 37 8.77 -12.28 9.12
CA THR A 37 8.53 -12.10 7.69
C THR A 37 8.05 -10.68 7.35
N ILE A 38 7.23 -10.06 8.22
CA ILE A 38 6.81 -8.66 8.07
C ILE A 38 8.03 -7.74 8.07
N ILE A 39 8.93 -7.88 9.05
CA ILE A 39 10.15 -7.05 9.15
C ILE A 39 11.02 -7.22 7.91
N LYS A 40 11.29 -8.47 7.49
CA LYS A 40 12.07 -8.74 6.28
C LYS A 40 11.41 -8.14 5.03
N SER A 41 10.10 -8.32 4.89
CA SER A 41 9.35 -7.81 3.72
C SER A 41 9.35 -6.28 3.68
N TRP A 42 9.36 -5.63 4.85
CA TRP A 42 9.47 -4.19 4.99
C TRP A 42 10.83 -3.67 4.54
N GLU A 43 11.92 -4.33 4.96
CA GLU A 43 13.29 -3.99 4.55
C GLU A 43 13.52 -4.17 3.04
N GLU A 44 12.78 -5.07 2.40
CA GLU A 44 12.81 -5.28 0.94
C GLU A 44 11.96 -4.26 0.15
N ILE A 45 11.26 -3.33 0.79
CA ILE A 45 10.54 -2.26 0.09
C ILE A 45 11.56 -1.19 -0.30
N THR A 46 11.66 -0.96 -1.59
CA THR A 46 12.64 -0.02 -2.16
C THR A 46 12.17 1.43 -2.01
N ILE A 47 13.13 2.35 -1.99
CA ILE A 47 12.84 3.79 -1.98
C ILE A 47 12.08 4.19 -3.24
N GLU A 48 12.36 3.55 -4.37
CA GLU A 48 11.69 3.77 -5.65
C GLU A 48 10.20 3.43 -5.56
N GLN A 49 9.84 2.33 -4.88
CA GLN A 49 8.43 2.00 -4.63
C GLN A 49 7.74 3.05 -3.76
N LEU A 50 8.43 3.58 -2.74
CA LEU A 50 7.90 4.64 -1.88
C LEU A 50 7.72 5.96 -2.65
N ARG A 51 8.70 6.33 -3.47
CA ARG A 51 8.64 7.52 -4.32
C ARG A 51 7.47 7.44 -5.30
N ALA A 52 7.28 6.31 -5.97
CA ALA A 52 6.15 6.11 -6.88
C ALA A 52 4.78 6.30 -6.21
N LEU A 53 4.64 5.90 -4.94
CA LEU A 53 3.41 6.14 -4.18
C LEU A 53 3.16 7.64 -3.96
N VAL A 54 4.19 8.39 -3.56
CA VAL A 54 4.10 9.84 -3.34
C VAL A 54 3.86 10.58 -4.66
N GLU A 55 4.60 10.22 -5.70
CA GLU A 55 4.50 10.82 -7.04
C GLU A 55 3.14 10.56 -7.71
N SER A 56 2.40 9.54 -7.27
CA SER A 56 1.02 9.28 -7.75
C SER A 56 -0.03 10.25 -7.19
N MET A 57 0.28 11.04 -6.16
CA MET A 57 -0.69 11.91 -5.50
C MET A 57 -1.36 12.95 -6.40
N PRO A 58 -0.65 13.66 -7.29
CA PRO A 58 -1.28 14.58 -8.24
C PRO A 58 -2.33 13.88 -9.12
N GLU A 59 -2.07 12.66 -9.59
CA GLU A 59 -3.02 11.89 -10.41
C GLU A 59 -4.27 11.50 -9.61
N ARG A 60 -4.10 11.05 -8.36
CA ARG A 60 -5.20 10.72 -7.46
C ARG A 60 -6.11 11.91 -7.21
N ILE A 61 -5.52 13.08 -6.97
CA ILE A 61 -6.25 14.34 -6.79
C ILE A 61 -7.00 14.70 -8.07
N PHE A 62 -6.36 14.56 -9.24
CA PHE A 62 -7.04 14.80 -10.51
C PHE A 62 -8.23 13.84 -10.71
N GLU A 63 -8.07 12.56 -10.38
CA GLU A 63 -9.12 11.55 -10.51
C GLU A 63 -10.30 11.85 -9.57
N VAL A 64 -10.05 12.23 -8.31
CA VAL A 64 -11.14 12.57 -7.37
C VAL A 64 -11.90 13.82 -7.81
N ILE A 65 -11.22 14.82 -8.40
CA ILE A 65 -11.87 16.01 -8.97
C ILE A 65 -12.73 15.60 -10.16
N LYS A 66 -12.19 14.79 -11.08
CA LYS A 66 -12.93 14.28 -12.24
C LYS A 66 -14.18 13.49 -11.84
N LEU A 67 -14.11 12.78 -10.71
CA LEU A 67 -15.21 11.99 -10.16
C LEU A 67 -16.09 12.78 -9.18
N ASN A 68 -15.95 14.11 -9.10
CA ASN A 68 -16.73 14.98 -8.21
C ASN A 68 -16.73 14.52 -6.73
N GLY A 69 -15.59 14.06 -6.23
CA GLY A 69 -15.45 13.58 -4.86
C GLY A 69 -15.79 12.10 -4.65
N ALA A 70 -16.19 11.37 -5.70
CA ALA A 70 -16.44 9.93 -5.59
C ALA A 70 -15.13 9.11 -5.54
N LYS A 71 -15.26 7.85 -5.12
CA LYS A 71 -14.14 6.90 -4.92
C LYS A 71 -13.32 6.69 -6.19
N THR A 72 -12.00 6.75 -6.07
CA THR A 72 -11.05 6.48 -7.16
C THR A 72 -10.62 5.00 -7.19
N LYS A 73 -9.86 4.61 -8.22
CA LYS A 73 -9.29 3.24 -8.33
C LYS A 73 -8.14 2.95 -7.36
N TYR A 74 -7.62 3.98 -6.68
CA TYR A 74 -6.39 3.90 -5.88
C TYR A 74 -6.60 3.33 -4.48
#